data_AF-A0A255PHV6-F1
#
_entry.id   AF-A0A255PHV6-F1
#
_cell.length_a   1.000
_cell.length_b   1.000
_cell.length_c   1.000
_cell.angle_alpha   90.00
_cell.angle_beta   90.00
_cell.angle_gamma   90.00
#
_symmetry.space_group_name_H-M   'P 1'
#
loop_
_entity.id
_entity.type
_entity.pdbx_description
1 polymer ?
#
loop_
_entity_poly.entity_id
_entity_poly.type
_entity_poly.pdbx_seq_one_letter_code
_entity_poly.pdbx_strand_id
1 'polypeptide(L)'
;MDVLIHLFVGLHIIGIAALLGGFLTQMKAMGQGTARFVPGMLHGALTMLVTGVALVGLDQAADHHVDNIKIGVKLALLIVILGLVYVKRDEERIDKGLFGLVGLLTTANIFIAVLWT
;
A
#
# COMPACT_ATOMS: atom_id res chain seq x y z
N MET A 1 21.63 -11.34 7.15
CA MET A 1 20.77 -10.16 6.85
C MET A 1 19.29 -10.54 6.80
N ASP A 2 19.00 -11.83 6.67
CA ASP A 2 17.66 -12.41 6.51
C ASP A 2 16.68 -12.07 7.62
N VAL A 3 17.11 -12.05 8.90
CA VAL A 3 16.24 -11.66 10.01
C VAL A 3 15.73 -10.22 9.83
N LEU A 4 16.60 -9.31 9.37
CA LEU A 4 16.23 -7.92 9.11
C LEU A 4 15.29 -7.82 7.91
N ILE A 5 15.59 -8.55 6.82
CA ILE A 5 14.72 -8.62 5.64
C ILE A 5 13.33 -9.13 6.04
N HIS A 6 13.24 -10.26 6.74
CA HIS A 6 11.95 -10.82 7.20
C HIS A 6 11.21 -9.89 8.16
N LEU A 7 11.92 -9.17 9.03
CA LEU A 7 11.31 -8.16 9.89
C LEU A 7 10.65 -7.06 9.05
N PHE A 8 11.37 -6.52 8.07
CA PHE A 8 10.83 -5.49 7.19
C PHE A 8 9.71 -6.00 6.28
N VAL A 9 9.75 -7.26 5.84
CA VAL A 9 8.65 -7.92 5.14
C VAL A 9 7.42 -7.96 6.05
N GLY A 10 7.57 -8.36 7.32
CA GLY A 10 6.49 -8.35 8.30
C GLY A 10 5.88 -6.95 8.48
N LEU A 11 6.71 -5.92 8.64
CA LEU A 11 6.26 -4.53 8.73
C LEU A 11 5.55 -4.06 7.44
N HIS A 12 6.02 -4.49 6.27
CA HIS A 12 5.40 -4.17 5.00
C HIS A 12 3.99 -4.78 4.90
N ILE A 13 3.82 -6.01 5.37
CA ILE A 13 2.51 -6.69 5.45
C ILE A 13 1.58 -5.97 6.43
N ILE A 14 2.09 -5.48 7.56
CA ILE A 14 1.29 -4.65 8.48
C ILE A 14 0.82 -3.36 7.79
N GLY A 15 1.67 -2.72 6.98
CA GLY A 15 1.29 -1.58 6.16
C GLY A 15 0.16 -1.89 5.19
N ILE A 16 0.24 -3.05 4.52
CA ILE A 16 -0.83 -3.56 3.65
C ILE A 16 -2.13 -3.78 4.45
N ALA A 17 -2.05 -4.42 5.62
CA ALA A 17 -3.20 -4.68 6.47
C ALA A 17 -3.85 -3.38 6.96
N ALA A 18 -3.07 -2.35 7.29
CA ALA A 18 -3.61 -1.04 7.68
C ALA A 18 -4.30 -0.32 6.52
N LEU A 19 -3.70 -0.36 5.33
CA LEU A 19 -4.25 0.27 4.12
C LEU A 19 -5.51 -0.44 3.61
N LEU A 20 -5.39 -1.74 3.31
CA LEU A 20 -6.50 -2.54 2.81
C LEU A 20 -7.57 -2.75 3.89
N GLY A 21 -7.17 -3.00 5.14
CA GLY A 21 -8.10 -3.12 6.27
C GLY A 21 -8.88 -1.82 6.48
N GLY A 22 -8.22 -0.67 6.43
CA GLY A 22 -8.88 0.64 6.47
C GLY A 22 -9.91 0.79 5.35
N PHE A 23 -9.58 0.38 4.13
CA PHE A 23 -10.53 0.34 3.02
C PHE A 23 -11.73 -0.58 3.29
N LEU A 24 -11.48 -1.81 3.75
CA LEU A 24 -12.52 -2.81 4.02
C LEU A 24 -13.49 -2.34 5.12
N THR A 25 -12.99 -1.66 6.16
CA THR A 25 -13.85 -1.12 7.23
C THR A 25 -14.82 -0.03 6.72
N GLN A 26 -14.49 0.64 5.62
CA GLN A 26 -15.29 1.71 5.02
C GLN A 26 -16.19 1.21 3.88
N MET A 27 -16.20 -0.09 3.54
CA MET A 27 -17.03 -0.61 2.45
C MET A 27 -18.53 -0.36 2.65
N LYS A 28 -19.03 -0.48 3.87
CA LYS A 28 -20.44 -0.17 4.17
C LYS A 28 -20.73 1.31 3.96
N ALA A 29 -19.85 2.19 4.42
CA ALA A 29 -19.95 3.63 4.21
C ALA A 29 -19.87 4.01 2.72
N MET A 30 -19.06 3.29 1.94
CA MET A 30 -18.98 3.45 0.49
C MET A 30 -20.32 3.11 -0.18
N GLY A 31 -20.99 2.04 0.26
CA GLY A 31 -22.34 1.70 -0.19
C GLY A 31 -23.39 2.77 0.13
N GLN A 32 -23.15 3.57 1.15
CA GLN A 32 -24.01 4.68 1.60
C GLN A 32 -23.56 6.06 1.09
N GLY A 33 -22.50 6.13 0.27
CA GLY A 33 -21.96 7.41 -0.23
C GLY A 33 -21.31 8.29 0.86
N THR A 34 -20.87 7.69 1.96
CA THR A 34 -20.29 8.37 3.13
C THR A 34 -18.88 7.88 3.48
N ALA A 35 -18.23 7.13 2.57
CA ALA A 35 -16.87 6.67 2.78
C ALA A 35 -15.89 7.84 2.88
N ARG A 36 -14.86 7.64 3.70
CA ARG A 36 -13.71 8.56 3.82
C ARG A 36 -12.42 7.79 3.94
N PHE A 37 -11.29 8.46 3.66
CA PHE A 37 -9.99 7.89 3.96
C PHE A 37 -9.71 8.00 5.45
N VAL A 38 -9.63 6.85 6.13
CA VAL A 38 -9.31 6.81 7.56
C VAL A 38 -7.81 6.97 7.78
N PRO A 39 -7.35 7.49 8.94
CA PRO A 39 -5.93 7.68 9.22
C PRO A 39 -5.09 6.41 9.02
N GLY A 40 -5.63 5.24 9.33
CA GLY A 40 -4.96 3.95 9.12
C GLY A 40 -4.55 3.71 7.66
N MET A 41 -5.31 4.23 6.69
CA MET A 41 -4.97 4.10 5.27
C MET A 41 -3.72 4.90 4.92
N LEU A 42 -3.62 6.14 5.42
CA LEU A 42 -2.44 6.99 5.19
C LEU A 42 -1.19 6.38 5.85
N HIS A 43 -1.30 5.98 7.11
CA HIS A 43 -0.18 5.37 7.84
C HIS A 43 0.23 4.02 7.21
N GLY A 44 -0.74 3.23 6.75
CA GLY A 44 -0.48 1.99 6.03
C GLY A 44 0.32 2.22 4.75
N ALA A 45 -0.12 3.16 3.91
CA ALA A 45 0.58 3.53 2.67
C ALA A 45 2.01 4.07 2.95
N LEU A 46 2.18 4.92 3.96
CA LEU A 46 3.50 5.43 4.37
C LEU A 46 4.40 4.31 4.90
N THR A 47 3.85 3.41 5.70
CA THR A 47 4.59 2.25 6.23
C THR A 47 5.06 1.37 5.09
N MET A 48 4.20 1.08 4.11
CA MET A 48 4.57 0.33 2.91
C MET A 48 5.68 1.02 2.11
N LEU A 49 5.64 2.36 2.00
CA LEU A 49 6.66 3.11 1.25
C LEU A 49 8.02 2.99 1.94
N VAL A 50 8.09 3.28 3.24
CA VAL A 50 9.33 3.24 4.01
C VAL A 50 9.90 1.83 4.03
N THR A 51 9.07 0.83 4.34
CA THR A 51 9.50 -0.58 4.40
C THR A 51 9.87 -1.12 3.03
N GLY A 52 9.16 -0.72 1.97
CA GLY A 52 9.47 -1.12 0.59
C GLY A 52 10.84 -0.61 0.13
N VAL A 53 11.13 0.67 0.38
CA VAL A 53 12.46 1.25 0.08
C VAL A 53 13.55 0.54 0.88
N ALA A 54 13.30 0.29 2.17
CA ALA A 54 14.25 -0.42 3.02
C ALA A 54 14.52 -1.85 2.51
N LEU A 55 13.50 -2.60 2.11
CA LEU A 55 13.64 -3.96 1.57
C LEU A 55 14.50 -3.99 0.31
N VAL A 56 14.27 -3.05 -0.62
CA VAL A 56 15.07 -2.96 -1.85
C VAL A 56 16.53 -2.67 -1.56
N GLY A 57 16.82 -1.83 -0.55
CA GLY A 57 18.18 -1.58 -0.09
C GLY A 57 18.83 -2.80 0.59
N LEU A 58 18.07 -3.50 1.42
CA LEU A 58 18.54 -4.69 2.14
C LEU A 58 18.81 -5.88 1.20
N ASP A 59 17.95 -6.11 0.21
CA ASP A 59 18.14 -7.17 -0.78
C ASP A 59 19.36 -6.88 -1.66
N GLN A 60 19.56 -5.64 -2.11
CA GLN A 60 20.77 -5.26 -2.84
C GLN A 60 22.03 -5.43 -1.99
N ALA A 61 22.00 -5.05 -0.71
CA ALA A 61 23.13 -5.20 0.19
C ALA A 61 23.41 -6.67 0.56
N ALA A 62 22.46 -7.57 0.34
CA ALA A 62 22.61 -9.01 0.51
C ALA A 62 22.99 -9.74 -0.79
N ASP A 63 23.33 -9.00 -1.87
CA ASP A 63 23.60 -9.53 -3.21
C ASP A 63 22.45 -10.39 -3.79
N HIS A 64 21.22 -10.15 -3.34
CA HIS A 64 20.03 -10.79 -3.90
C HIS A 64 19.69 -10.19 -5.28
N HIS A 65 19.11 -11.01 -6.16
CA HIS A 65 18.59 -10.52 -7.42
C HIS A 65 17.33 -9.67 -7.21
N VAL A 66 17.34 -8.45 -7.74
CA VAL A 66 16.27 -7.47 -7.57
C VAL A 66 15.64 -7.15 -8.92
N ASP A 67 14.38 -7.53 -9.10
CA ASP A 67 13.59 -7.13 -10.27
C ASP A 67 13.16 -5.66 -10.14
N ASN A 68 13.97 -4.78 -10.72
CA ASN A 68 13.73 -3.34 -10.72
C ASN A 68 12.43 -2.94 -11.45
N ILE A 69 11.96 -3.73 -12.42
CA ILE A 69 10.71 -3.46 -13.12
C ILE A 69 9.54 -3.73 -12.18
N LYS A 70 9.52 -4.91 -11.54
CA LYS A 70 8.51 -5.27 -10.54
C LYS A 70 8.44 -4.22 -9.41
N ILE A 71 9.60 -3.79 -8.91
CA ILE A 71 9.68 -2.76 -7.88
C ILE A 71 9.18 -1.41 -8.39
N GLY A 72 9.58 -0.99 -9.58
CA GLY A 72 9.13 0.26 -10.19
C GLY A 72 7.61 0.33 -10.34
N VAL A 73 6.99 -0.76 -10.79
CA VAL A 73 5.52 -0.86 -10.91
C VAL A 73 4.86 -0.77 -9.54
N LYS A 74 5.32 -1.55 -8.55
CA LYS A 74 4.76 -1.52 -7.18
C LYS A 74 4.88 -0.14 -6.54
N LEU A 75 6.03 0.51 -6.73
CA LEU A 75 6.27 1.86 -6.22
C LEU A 75 5.33 2.87 -6.89
N ALA A 76 5.20 2.83 -8.22
CA ALA A 76 4.30 3.72 -8.95
C ALA A 76 2.84 3.61 -8.45
N LEU A 77 2.34 2.38 -8.29
CA LEU A 77 1.01 2.13 -7.72
C LEU A 77 0.87 2.70 -6.30
N LEU A 78 1.87 2.45 -5.45
CA LEU A 78 1.85 2.94 -4.08
C LEU A 78 1.88 4.47 -4.02
N ILE A 79 2.63 5.14 -4.89
CA ILE A 79 2.67 6.61 -4.95
C ILE A 79 1.32 7.18 -5.39
N VAL A 80 0.65 6.56 -6.37
CA VAL A 80 -0.71 6.95 -6.76
C VAL A 80 -1.67 6.80 -5.57
N ILE A 81 -1.64 5.66 -4.88
CA ILE A 81 -2.48 5.43 -3.70
C ILE A 81 -2.20 6.46 -2.61
N LEU A 82 -0.93 6.68 -2.28
CA LEU A 82 -0.52 7.62 -1.24
C LEU A 82 -0.95 9.05 -1.60
N GLY A 83 -0.76 9.47 -2.85
CA GLY A 83 -1.18 10.78 -3.34
C GLY A 83 -2.69 10.98 -3.20
N LEU A 84 -3.48 10.00 -3.63
CA LEU A 84 -4.94 10.05 -3.50
C LEU A 84 -5.38 10.13 -2.03
N VAL A 85 -4.88 9.22 -1.20
CA VAL A 85 -5.22 9.16 0.23
C VAL A 85 -4.77 10.44 0.95
N TYR A 86 -3.57 10.96 0.65
CA TYR A 86 -3.02 12.15 1.29
C TYR A 86 -3.79 13.41 0.93
N VAL A 87 -4.03 13.66 -0.36
CA VAL A 87 -4.73 14.87 -0.83
C VAL A 87 -6.16 14.93 -0.30
N LYS A 88 -6.80 13.77 -0.20
CA LYS A 88 -8.21 13.64 0.14
C LYS A 88 -8.44 13.29 1.62
N ARG A 89 -7.41 13.24 2.46
CA ARG A 89 -7.50 12.78 3.85
C ARG A 89 -8.42 13.62 4.74
N ASP A 90 -8.55 14.90 4.42
CA ASP A 90 -9.32 15.88 5.19
C ASP A 90 -10.77 15.99 4.70
N GLU A 91 -11.13 15.27 3.61
CA GLU A 91 -12.50 15.24 3.11
C GLU A 91 -13.37 14.28 3.95
N GLU A 92 -14.53 14.77 4.39
CA GLU A 92 -15.49 13.97 5.17
C GLU A 92 -16.17 12.88 4.32
N ARG A 93 -16.20 13.05 3.00
CA ARG A 93 -16.82 12.13 2.05
C ARG A 93 -16.00 12.09 0.76
N ILE A 94 -15.73 10.88 0.29
CA ILE A 94 -14.99 10.61 -0.94
C ILE A 94 -15.94 9.99 -1.96
N ASP A 95 -15.75 10.38 -3.23
CA ASP A 95 -16.44 9.75 -4.35
C ASP A 95 -16.24 8.23 -4.34
N LYS A 96 -17.31 7.49 -4.62
CA LYS A 96 -17.31 6.02 -4.58
C LYS A 96 -16.32 5.41 -5.58
N GLY A 97 -16.20 6.00 -6.77
CA GLY A 97 -15.26 5.56 -7.79
C GLY A 97 -13.82 5.75 -7.33
N LEU A 98 -13.51 6.92 -6.76
CA LEU A 98 -12.18 7.20 -6.23
C LEU A 98 -11.80 6.31 -5.04
N PHE A 99 -12.74 6.11 -4.11
CA PHE A 99 -12.54 5.24 -2.96
C PHE A 99 -12.35 3.77 -3.41
N GLY A 100 -13.15 3.31 -4.37
CA GLY A 100 -13.00 1.99 -4.99
C GLY A 100 -11.69 1.82 -5.74
N LEU A 101 -11.21 2.86 -6.43
CA LEU A 101 -9.92 2.86 -7.11
C LEU A 101 -8.78 2.58 -6.13
N VAL A 102 -8.75 3.25 -4.96
CA VAL A 102 -7.71 3.00 -3.95
C VAL A 102 -7.71 1.54 -3.48
N GLY A 103 -8.88 0.96 -3.23
CA GLY A 103 -9.00 -0.45 -2.86
C GLY A 103 -8.51 -1.39 -3.97
N LEU A 104 -8.87 -1.11 -5.22
CA LEU A 104 -8.44 -1.89 -6.38
C LEU A 104 -6.93 -1.82 -6.59
N LEU A 105 -6.35 -0.61 -6.57
CA LEU A 105 -4.92 -0.40 -6.71
C LEU A 105 -4.13 -1.08 -5.59
N THR A 106 -4.62 -0.99 -4.34
CA THR A 106 -4.00 -1.67 -3.20
C THR A 106 -3.99 -3.18 -3.41
N THR A 107 -5.14 -3.73 -3.82
CA THR A 107 -5.29 -5.17 -4.10
C THR A 107 -4.38 -5.62 -5.26
N ALA A 108 -4.35 -4.86 -6.36
CA ALA A 108 -3.48 -5.12 -7.49
C ALA A 108 -2.00 -5.11 -7.08
N ASN A 109 -1.58 -4.15 -6.25
CA ASN A 109 -0.21 -4.07 -5.74
C ASN A 109 0.20 -5.30 -4.93
N ILE A 110 -0.73 -5.89 -4.15
CA ILE A 110 -0.51 -7.16 -3.44
C ILE A 110 -0.35 -8.31 -4.43
N PHE A 111 -1.27 -8.44 -5.40
CA PHE A 111 -1.20 -9.52 -6.39
C PHE A 111 0.04 -9.45 -7.27
N ILE A 112 0.48 -8.25 -7.66
CA ILE A 112 1.77 -8.06 -8.35
C ILE A 112 2.93 -8.53 -7.47
N ALA A 113 2.89 -8.27 -6.16
CA ALA A 113 3.95 -8.72 -5.27
C ALA A 113 4.08 -10.26 -5.25
N VAL A 114 2.95 -10.97 -5.23
CA VAL A 114 2.92 -12.43 -5.01
C VAL A 114 2.87 -13.27 -6.30
N LEU A 115 2.29 -12.76 -7.38
CA LEU A 115 2.11 -13.52 -8.63
C LEU A 115 3.20 -13.25 -9.69
N TRP A 116 3.92 -12.13 -9.60
CA TRP A 116 4.99 -11.81 -10.55
C TRP A 116 6.26 -12.59 -10.20
N THR A 117 6.65 -13.50 -11.08
CA THR A 117 7.84 -14.37 -10.98
C THR A 117 8.93 -13.95 -11.95
#